data_AF-Q58IM0-F1
#
_entry.id   AF-Q58IM0-F1
#
_cell.length_a   1.000
_cell.length_b   1.000
_cell.length_c   1.000
_cell.angle_alpha   90.00
_cell.angle_beta   90.00
_cell.angle_gamma   90.00
#
_symmetry.space_group_name_H-M   'P 1'
#
loop_
_entity.id
_entity.type
_entity.pdbx_description
1 polymer ?
#
loop_
_entity_poly.entity_id
_entity_poly.type
_entity_poly.pdbx_seq_one_letter_code
_entity_poly.pdbx_strand_id
1 'polypeptide(L)'
;MSEATTYRGREQMDAVKAKAAQAQAAAESRRTNALTSIEIEEAREKAAERKELRKQAAKTKKLEERARRREKAAAARKARNERLSAAIGQPLPWVMTVVITSIAFAFPGQFSAVVGLGVIWVLALLVPVFIEGATWAMAWLRKWAVANNKPAKLYTVMTWLFASVAAALNAWHHLDKPQLAVVFAASSLFGVAVWEIYMHSQSHAAGGRDAADIKLALQRRIRHPRVSRRASWLRTATIPALSESEAWAIAWRQIRGTEPGLTKRTLKRHNRLAEKIAEAAEKACEPRLTASLDLFAAPVEPVREVGPGEAWAIDPQAIARILADPANASRADRAKASGREINSASGNADQKATRGAQEARTRAAKPQVTPNNPPLVRGREKAADGAGGKQARAARTLAAETARAATPEQAEAEKRAAREWVLEQLRAGREVGWRDVQRYFEKEIPEQQMRMVRGETWCRQRIKEAEREHGGDPALTLVG
;
A
#
# COMPACT_ATOMS: atom_id res chain seq x y z
N MET A 1 -103.98 -24.47 -26.05
CA MET A 1 -102.99 -24.02 -25.03
C MET A 1 -101.66 -24.82 -25.09
N SER A 2 -101.09 -25.11 -26.27
CA SER A 2 -99.83 -25.88 -26.38
C SER A 2 -98.68 -25.20 -27.15
N GLU A 3 -98.87 -23.99 -27.68
CA GLU A 3 -97.84 -23.28 -28.46
C GLU A 3 -96.95 -22.35 -27.61
N ALA A 4 -97.40 -21.99 -26.40
CA ALA A 4 -96.67 -21.09 -25.51
C ALA A 4 -95.47 -21.75 -24.79
N THR A 5 -95.41 -23.09 -24.77
CA THR A 5 -94.36 -23.87 -24.09
C THR A 5 -93.11 -24.12 -24.93
N THR A 6 -93.19 -24.03 -26.26
CA THR A 6 -92.06 -24.30 -27.18
C THR A 6 -91.17 -23.09 -27.40
N TYR A 7 -91.68 -21.87 -27.18
CA TYR A 7 -90.92 -20.62 -27.39
C TYR A 7 -89.93 -20.34 -26.25
N ARG A 8 -90.35 -20.57 -24.99
CA ARG A 8 -89.50 -20.42 -23.80
C ARG A 8 -88.28 -21.36 -23.81
N GLY A 9 -88.40 -22.54 -24.39
CA GLY A 9 -87.29 -23.50 -24.50
C GLY A 9 -86.21 -23.04 -25.49
N ARG A 10 -86.57 -22.33 -26.56
CA ARG A 10 -85.60 -21.77 -27.52
C ARG A 10 -84.83 -20.59 -26.93
N GLU A 11 -85.51 -19.68 -26.24
CA GLU A 11 -84.84 -18.56 -25.55
C GLU A 11 -83.85 -19.04 -24.47
N GLN A 12 -84.20 -20.10 -23.73
CA GLN A 12 -83.28 -20.69 -22.76
C GLN A 12 -82.07 -21.35 -23.42
N MET A 13 -82.27 -22.05 -24.55
CA MET A 13 -81.17 -22.64 -25.32
C MET A 13 -80.24 -21.58 -25.93
N ASP A 14 -80.80 -20.47 -26.42
CA ASP A 14 -80.01 -19.36 -26.97
C ASP A 14 -79.26 -18.60 -25.86
N ALA A 15 -79.86 -18.45 -24.68
CA ALA A 15 -79.17 -17.90 -23.50
C ALA A 15 -78.03 -18.81 -23.02
N VAL A 16 -78.19 -20.14 -23.06
CA VAL A 16 -77.14 -21.10 -22.73
C VAL A 16 -76.02 -21.08 -23.77
N LYS A 17 -76.35 -21.01 -25.06
CA LYS A 17 -75.36 -20.88 -26.15
C LYS A 17 -74.59 -19.57 -26.06
N ALA A 18 -75.27 -18.46 -25.76
CA ALA A 18 -74.63 -17.16 -25.57
C ALA A 18 -73.67 -17.17 -24.37
N LYS A 19 -74.08 -17.78 -23.24
CA LYS A 19 -73.20 -17.95 -22.08
C LYS A 19 -72.01 -18.87 -22.36
N ALA A 20 -72.21 -19.95 -23.11
CA ALA A 20 -71.13 -20.86 -23.52
C ALA A 20 -70.12 -20.16 -24.45
N ALA A 21 -70.61 -19.36 -25.42
CA ALA A 21 -69.77 -18.56 -26.30
C ALA A 21 -68.99 -17.47 -25.53
N GLN A 22 -69.63 -16.80 -24.57
CA GLN A 22 -68.94 -15.83 -23.68
C GLN A 22 -67.88 -16.51 -22.81
N ALA A 23 -68.16 -17.71 -22.27
CA ALA A 23 -67.19 -18.45 -21.47
C ALA A 23 -65.99 -18.91 -22.29
N GLN A 24 -66.19 -19.33 -23.55
CA GLN A 24 -65.11 -19.68 -24.47
C GLN A 24 -64.27 -18.46 -24.85
N ALA A 25 -64.88 -17.33 -25.23
CA ALA A 25 -64.16 -16.10 -25.53
C ALA A 25 -63.36 -15.58 -24.31
N ALA A 26 -63.91 -15.68 -23.11
CA ALA A 26 -63.21 -15.31 -21.88
C ALA A 26 -62.04 -16.27 -21.57
N ALA A 27 -62.18 -17.56 -21.84
CA ALA A 27 -61.11 -18.54 -21.65
C ALA A 27 -59.97 -18.33 -22.66
N GLU A 28 -60.30 -18.04 -23.92
CA GLU A 28 -59.31 -17.73 -24.96
C GLU A 28 -58.58 -16.42 -24.67
N SER A 29 -59.29 -15.36 -24.26
CA SER A 29 -58.67 -14.11 -23.82
C SER A 29 -57.71 -14.31 -22.64
N ARG A 30 -58.06 -15.17 -21.67
CA ARG A 30 -57.15 -15.49 -20.55
C ARG A 30 -55.92 -16.25 -21.02
N ARG A 31 -56.05 -17.17 -21.97
CA ARG A 31 -54.91 -17.92 -22.52
C ARG A 31 -53.97 -17.01 -23.32
N THR A 32 -54.50 -16.12 -24.15
CA THR A 32 -53.67 -15.17 -24.92
C THR A 32 -53.00 -14.15 -24.02
N ASN A 33 -53.68 -13.66 -22.97
CA ASN A 33 -53.07 -12.77 -21.98
C ASN A 33 -52.00 -13.47 -21.15
N ALA A 34 -52.18 -14.74 -20.80
CA ALA A 34 -51.17 -15.52 -20.09
C ALA A 34 -49.92 -15.76 -20.95
N LEU A 35 -50.08 -16.15 -22.21
CA LEU A 35 -48.97 -16.36 -23.13
C LEU A 35 -48.18 -15.07 -23.41
N THR A 36 -48.88 -13.95 -23.64
CA THR A 36 -48.22 -12.65 -23.84
C THR A 36 -47.49 -12.18 -22.57
N SER A 37 -48.00 -12.46 -21.37
CA SER A 37 -47.30 -12.12 -20.12
C SER A 37 -45.99 -12.89 -19.95
N ILE A 38 -45.97 -14.18 -20.31
CA ILE A 38 -44.76 -15.03 -20.25
C ILE A 38 -43.71 -14.54 -21.27
N GLU A 39 -44.12 -14.21 -22.49
CA GLU A 39 -43.21 -13.68 -23.51
C GLU A 39 -42.58 -12.33 -23.10
N ILE A 40 -43.36 -11.47 -22.45
CA ILE A 40 -42.87 -10.18 -21.93
C ILE A 40 -41.87 -10.39 -20.79
N GLU A 41 -42.09 -11.36 -19.89
CA GLU A 41 -41.15 -11.68 -18.81
C GLU A 41 -39.84 -12.27 -19.34
N GLU A 42 -39.90 -13.24 -20.25
CA GLU A 42 -38.70 -13.80 -20.88
C GLU A 42 -37.89 -12.74 -21.64
N ALA A 43 -38.56 -11.81 -22.32
CA ALA A 43 -37.90 -10.71 -23.01
C ALA A 43 -37.19 -9.76 -22.02
N ARG A 44 -37.77 -9.54 -20.83
CA ARG A 44 -37.18 -8.73 -19.76
C ARG A 44 -35.98 -9.41 -19.12
N GLU A 45 -36.04 -10.72 -18.87
CA GLU A 45 -34.91 -11.49 -18.32
C GLU A 45 -33.73 -11.52 -19.31
N LYS A 46 -33.99 -11.85 -20.58
CA LYS A 46 -32.95 -11.82 -21.64
C LYS A 46 -32.34 -10.42 -21.79
N ALA A 47 -33.13 -9.35 -21.62
CA ALA A 47 -32.62 -7.98 -21.63
C ALA A 47 -31.79 -7.65 -20.37
N ALA A 48 -32.14 -8.18 -19.20
CA ALA A 48 -31.40 -8.02 -17.95
C ALA A 48 -30.06 -8.75 -18.00
N GLU A 49 -30.02 -10.00 -18.45
CA GLU A 49 -28.79 -10.78 -18.63
C GLU A 49 -27.83 -10.11 -19.61
N ARG A 50 -28.33 -9.62 -20.75
CA ARG A 50 -27.52 -8.84 -21.71
C ARG A 50 -26.94 -7.58 -21.08
N LYS A 51 -27.67 -6.90 -20.19
CA LYS A 51 -27.16 -5.73 -19.45
C LYS A 51 -26.09 -6.14 -18.43
N GLU A 52 -26.23 -7.26 -17.75
CA GLU A 52 -25.23 -7.75 -16.80
C GLU A 52 -23.94 -8.19 -17.50
N LEU A 53 -24.04 -8.95 -18.58
CA LEU A 53 -22.89 -9.34 -19.40
C LEU A 53 -22.14 -8.12 -19.94
N ARG A 54 -22.86 -7.09 -20.41
CA ARG A 54 -22.25 -5.81 -20.83
C ARG A 54 -21.56 -5.09 -19.67
N LYS A 55 -22.13 -5.09 -18.46
CA LYS A 55 -21.52 -4.50 -17.27
C LYS A 55 -20.27 -5.27 -16.83
N GLN A 56 -20.29 -6.60 -16.89
CA GLN A 56 -19.13 -7.45 -16.57
C GLN A 56 -18.01 -7.23 -17.59
N ALA A 57 -18.32 -7.25 -18.89
CA ALA A 57 -17.36 -6.95 -19.96
C ALA A 57 -16.78 -5.52 -19.87
N ALA A 58 -17.59 -4.54 -19.47
CA ALA A 58 -17.10 -3.17 -19.25
C ALA A 58 -16.19 -3.08 -18.01
N LYS A 59 -16.44 -3.86 -16.95
CA LYS A 59 -15.58 -3.92 -15.76
C LYS A 59 -14.25 -4.59 -16.08
N THR A 60 -14.24 -5.72 -16.80
CA THR A 60 -13.01 -6.41 -17.18
C THR A 60 -12.14 -5.54 -18.09
N LYS A 61 -12.72 -4.92 -19.13
CA LYS A 61 -12.01 -3.96 -20.01
C LYS A 61 -11.40 -2.79 -19.22
N LYS A 62 -12.12 -2.24 -18.23
CA LYS A 62 -11.58 -1.17 -17.36
C LYS A 62 -10.44 -1.64 -16.47
N LEU A 63 -10.47 -2.89 -16.00
CA LEU A 63 -9.38 -3.46 -15.20
C LEU A 63 -8.14 -3.74 -16.05
N GLU A 64 -8.32 -4.30 -17.25
CA GLU A 64 -7.25 -4.52 -18.23
C GLU A 64 -6.60 -3.22 -18.68
N GLU A 65 -7.40 -2.19 -18.98
CA GLU A 65 -6.87 -0.88 -19.36
C GLU A 65 -6.07 -0.24 -18.21
N ARG A 66 -6.55 -0.37 -16.96
CA ARG A 66 -5.81 0.08 -15.77
C ARG A 66 -4.53 -0.71 -15.56
N ALA A 67 -4.53 -2.02 -15.79
CA ALA A 67 -3.34 -2.86 -15.72
C ALA A 67 -2.31 -2.44 -16.79
N ARG A 68 -2.72 -2.31 -18.06
CA ARG A 68 -1.88 -1.81 -19.16
C ARG A 68 -1.33 -0.41 -18.89
N ARG A 69 -2.13 0.51 -18.34
CA ARG A 69 -1.64 1.86 -17.96
C ARG A 69 -0.60 1.77 -16.84
N ARG A 70 -0.77 0.89 -15.85
CA ARG A 70 0.20 0.67 -14.77
C ARG A 70 1.49 0.05 -15.29
N GLU A 71 1.40 -0.92 -16.20
CA GLU A 71 2.57 -1.54 -16.84
C GLU A 71 3.34 -0.53 -17.70
N LYS A 72 2.64 0.25 -18.54
CA LYS A 72 3.27 1.34 -19.31
C LYS A 72 3.93 2.38 -18.40
N ALA A 73 3.26 2.78 -17.32
CA ALA A 73 3.84 3.72 -16.35
C ALA A 73 5.04 3.11 -15.59
N ALA A 74 5.00 1.83 -15.25
CA ALA A 74 6.12 1.13 -14.63
C ALA A 74 7.30 0.98 -15.59
N ALA A 75 7.05 0.62 -16.85
CA ALA A 75 8.07 0.54 -17.90
C ALA A 75 8.69 1.91 -18.20
N ALA A 76 7.89 2.97 -18.31
CA ALA A 76 8.39 4.34 -18.49
C ALA A 76 9.24 4.80 -17.29
N ARG A 77 8.87 4.42 -16.06
CA ARG A 77 9.68 4.68 -14.85
C ARG A 77 10.99 3.91 -14.87
N LYS A 78 10.98 2.64 -15.27
CA LYS A 78 12.20 1.83 -15.43
C LYS A 78 13.12 2.44 -16.48
N ALA A 79 12.61 2.75 -17.67
CA ALA A 79 13.39 3.38 -18.73
C ALA A 79 13.94 4.77 -18.34
N ARG A 80 13.17 5.58 -17.60
CA ARG A 80 13.66 6.86 -17.06
C ARG A 80 14.77 6.64 -16.03
N ASN A 81 14.59 5.68 -15.13
CA ASN A 81 15.61 5.34 -14.13
C ASN A 81 16.87 4.78 -14.78
N GLU A 82 16.75 3.96 -15.82
CA GLU A 82 17.87 3.42 -16.60
C GLU A 82 18.62 4.51 -17.35
N ARG A 83 17.91 5.46 -17.98
CA ARG A 83 18.53 6.63 -18.61
C ARG A 83 19.24 7.51 -17.59
N LEU A 84 18.63 7.74 -16.43
CA LEU A 84 19.28 8.48 -15.34
C LEU A 84 20.49 7.71 -14.81
N SER A 85 20.41 6.41 -14.59
CA SER A 85 21.54 5.61 -14.12
C SER A 85 22.64 5.48 -15.16
N ALA A 86 22.32 5.49 -16.46
CA ALA A 86 23.30 5.50 -17.54
C ALA A 86 23.97 6.87 -17.69
N ALA A 87 23.20 7.97 -17.59
CA ALA A 87 23.75 9.32 -17.56
C ALA A 87 24.60 9.58 -16.30
N ILE A 88 24.20 8.98 -15.17
CA ILE A 88 24.96 8.96 -13.92
C ILE A 88 26.02 7.83 -13.96
N GLY A 89 26.11 7.01 -15.01
CA GLY A 89 27.03 5.87 -15.08
C GLY A 89 28.49 6.29 -15.20
N GLN A 90 28.74 7.55 -15.55
CA GLN A 90 30.06 8.18 -15.53
C GLN A 90 30.03 9.44 -14.65
N PRO A 91 29.82 9.36 -13.32
CA PRO A 91 29.78 10.56 -12.47
C PRO A 91 31.17 11.20 -12.32
N LEU A 92 32.23 10.46 -12.67
CA LEU A 92 33.61 10.82 -12.41
C LEU A 92 33.98 12.20 -12.97
N PRO A 93 33.73 12.52 -14.25
CA PRO A 93 34.13 13.82 -14.80
C PRO A 93 33.42 14.98 -14.11
N TRP A 94 32.11 14.91 -13.89
CA TRP A 94 31.36 16.00 -13.27
C TRP A 94 31.71 16.20 -11.79
N VAL A 95 31.81 15.11 -11.01
CA VAL A 95 32.23 15.19 -9.60
C VAL A 95 33.62 15.78 -9.50
N MET A 96 34.55 15.33 -10.36
CA MET A 96 35.91 15.87 -10.40
C MET A 96 35.91 17.36 -10.77
N THR A 97 35.10 17.79 -11.74
CA THR A 97 34.97 19.21 -12.10
C THR A 97 34.48 20.04 -10.93
N VAL A 98 33.40 19.65 -10.24
CA VAL A 98 32.87 20.37 -9.08
C VAL A 98 33.92 20.48 -7.97
N VAL A 99 34.64 19.41 -7.69
CA VAL A 99 35.71 19.40 -6.67
C VAL A 99 36.87 20.31 -7.09
N ILE A 100 37.35 20.23 -8.34
CA ILE A 100 38.43 21.07 -8.86
C ILE A 100 38.04 22.56 -8.84
N THR A 101 36.81 22.89 -9.25
CA THR A 101 36.31 24.27 -9.22
C THR A 101 36.20 24.80 -7.79
N SER A 102 35.75 23.98 -6.84
CA SER A 102 35.68 24.36 -5.42
C SER A 102 37.06 24.69 -4.84
N ILE A 103 38.08 23.94 -5.24
CA ILE A 103 39.47 24.15 -4.83
C ILE A 103 40.03 25.43 -5.43
N ALA A 104 39.85 25.62 -6.75
CA ALA A 104 40.33 26.81 -7.44
C ALA A 104 39.78 28.10 -6.83
N PHE A 105 38.55 28.07 -6.29
CA PHE A 105 37.95 29.19 -5.60
C PHE A 105 38.48 29.40 -4.17
N ALA A 106 38.83 28.32 -3.46
CA ALA A 106 39.32 28.36 -2.08
C ALA A 106 40.82 28.70 -1.98
N PHE A 107 41.60 28.41 -3.03
CA PHE A 107 43.05 28.54 -3.04
C PHE A 107 43.57 29.96 -2.71
N PRO A 108 43.02 31.05 -3.29
CA PRO A 108 43.53 32.40 -3.01
C PRO A 108 43.37 32.82 -1.54
N GLY A 109 42.29 32.39 -0.89
CA GLY A 109 42.02 32.68 0.52
C GLY A 109 43.03 31.99 1.44
N GLN A 110 43.30 30.71 1.23
CA GLN A 110 44.29 29.98 2.03
C GLN A 110 45.71 30.53 1.85
N PHE A 111 46.08 30.86 0.60
CA PHE A 111 47.38 31.46 0.31
C PHE A 111 47.56 32.82 0.99
N SER A 112 46.56 33.71 0.87
CA SER A 112 46.61 35.03 1.51
C SER A 112 46.68 34.94 3.04
N ALA A 113 45.99 33.97 3.64
CA ALA A 113 46.05 33.72 5.08
C ALA A 113 47.46 33.41 5.58
N VAL A 114 48.17 32.52 4.87
CA VAL A 114 49.51 32.08 5.31
C VAL A 114 50.55 33.16 5.06
N VAL A 115 50.43 33.92 3.96
CA VAL A 115 51.28 35.11 3.72
C VAL A 115 51.06 36.16 4.83
N GLY A 116 49.82 36.37 5.28
CA GLY A 116 49.50 37.30 6.38
C GLY A 116 50.14 36.94 7.72
N LEU A 117 50.58 35.69 7.91
CA LEU A 117 51.32 35.24 9.10
C LEU A 117 52.84 35.49 9.02
N GLY A 118 53.32 36.15 7.96
CA GLY A 118 54.75 36.43 7.75
C GLY A 118 55.55 35.22 7.25
N VAL A 119 54.87 34.16 6.81
CA VAL A 119 55.52 32.99 6.21
C VAL A 119 56.01 33.34 4.80
N ILE A 120 57.22 32.89 4.45
CA ILE A 120 57.79 33.09 3.10
C ILE A 120 56.80 32.55 2.06
N TRP A 121 56.53 33.32 1.01
CA TRP A 121 55.48 33.02 0.02
C TRP A 121 55.54 31.60 -0.56
N VAL A 122 56.74 31.02 -0.72
CA VAL A 122 56.93 29.63 -1.17
C VAL A 122 56.39 28.63 -0.14
N LEU A 123 56.69 28.82 1.14
CA LEU A 123 56.15 28.00 2.23
C LEU A 123 54.64 28.22 2.38
N ALA A 124 54.17 29.45 2.17
CA ALA A 124 52.75 29.78 2.17
C ALA A 124 51.98 29.07 1.05
N LEU A 125 52.60 28.86 -0.12
CA LEU A 125 52.05 28.07 -1.22
C LEU A 125 52.01 26.56 -0.90
N LEU A 126 53.02 26.05 -0.19
CA LEU A 126 53.13 24.62 0.12
C LEU A 126 52.05 24.13 1.11
N VAL A 127 51.60 24.99 2.02
CA VAL A 127 50.59 24.60 3.03
C VAL A 127 49.24 24.20 2.40
N PRO A 128 48.59 25.02 1.55
CA PRO A 128 47.39 24.63 0.80
C PRO A 128 47.60 23.37 -0.04
N VAL A 129 48.72 23.31 -0.79
CA VAL A 129 49.04 22.17 -1.65
C VAL A 129 49.16 20.87 -0.85
N PHE A 130 49.76 20.92 0.34
CA PHE A 130 49.91 19.73 1.18
C PHE A 130 48.57 19.30 1.80
N ILE A 131 47.76 20.23 2.30
CA ILE A 131 46.45 19.92 2.90
C ILE A 131 45.48 19.36 1.85
N GLU A 132 45.40 20.03 0.69
CA GLU A 132 44.56 19.57 -0.41
C GLU A 132 45.10 18.26 -0.99
N GLY A 133 46.41 18.15 -1.22
CA GLY A 133 47.06 16.94 -1.70
C GLY A 133 46.85 15.75 -0.78
N ALA A 134 46.94 15.94 0.54
CA ALA A 134 46.65 14.91 1.53
C ALA A 134 45.17 14.50 1.51
N THR A 135 44.26 15.47 1.38
CA THR A 135 42.81 15.22 1.23
C THR A 135 42.53 14.35 0.00
N TRP A 136 43.15 14.66 -1.13
CA TRP A 136 43.07 13.91 -2.38
C TRP A 136 43.68 12.51 -2.27
N ALA A 137 44.86 12.39 -1.68
CA ALA A 137 45.51 11.10 -1.46
C ALA A 137 44.61 10.17 -0.63
N MET A 138 43.99 10.68 0.43
CA MET A 138 43.05 9.91 1.26
C MET A 138 41.76 9.57 0.50
N ALA A 139 41.21 10.51 -0.27
CA ALA A 139 40.04 10.28 -1.11
C ALA A 139 40.31 9.20 -2.16
N TRP A 140 41.49 9.21 -2.79
CA TRP A 140 41.93 8.21 -3.75
C TRP A 140 42.16 6.84 -3.11
N LEU A 141 42.88 6.79 -1.98
CA LEU A 141 43.09 5.56 -1.21
C LEU A 141 41.77 4.92 -0.78
N ARG A 142 40.79 5.75 -0.42
CA ARG A 142 39.42 5.28 -0.15
C ARG A 142 38.78 4.66 -1.40
N LYS A 143 38.87 5.32 -2.56
CA LYS A 143 38.34 4.77 -3.83
C LYS A 143 38.99 3.43 -4.15
N TRP A 144 40.31 3.34 -4.03
CA TRP A 144 41.06 2.12 -4.21
C TRP A 144 40.64 1.04 -3.20
N ALA A 145 40.48 1.38 -1.92
CA ALA A 145 40.06 0.43 -0.90
C ALA A 145 38.66 -0.12 -1.20
N VAL A 146 37.70 0.73 -1.59
CA VAL A 146 36.35 0.31 -1.98
C VAL A 146 36.40 -0.61 -3.21
N ALA A 147 37.16 -0.25 -4.25
CA ALA A 147 37.30 -1.07 -5.45
C ALA A 147 37.91 -2.45 -5.17
N ASN A 148 38.76 -2.55 -4.14
CA ASN A 148 39.43 -3.79 -3.74
C ASN A 148 38.75 -4.50 -2.56
N ASN A 149 37.51 -4.13 -2.18
CA ASN A 149 36.79 -4.71 -1.03
C ASN A 149 37.57 -4.64 0.31
N LYS A 150 38.41 -3.62 0.49
CA LYS A 150 39.21 -3.35 1.70
C LYS A 150 38.50 -2.35 2.63
N PRO A 151 38.81 -2.34 3.94
CA PRO A 151 38.21 -1.40 4.89
C PRO A 151 38.55 0.05 4.52
N ALA A 152 37.54 0.82 4.12
CA ALA A 152 37.71 2.20 3.64
C ALA A 152 37.47 3.29 4.70
N LYS A 153 36.99 2.91 5.89
CA LYS A 153 36.54 3.86 6.93
C LYS A 153 37.64 4.80 7.43
N LEU A 154 38.85 4.28 7.60
CA LEU A 154 39.98 5.09 8.07
C LEU A 154 40.27 6.23 7.09
N TYR A 155 40.32 5.92 5.79
CA TYR A 155 40.53 6.92 4.74
C TYR A 155 39.41 7.96 4.72
N THR A 156 38.14 7.55 4.92
CA THR A 156 37.02 8.50 5.08
C THR A 156 37.25 9.47 6.22
N VAL A 157 37.60 8.98 7.42
CA VAL A 157 37.85 9.83 8.59
C VAL A 157 38.99 10.80 8.32
N MET A 158 40.08 10.34 7.71
CA MET A 158 41.23 11.19 7.38
C MET A 158 40.89 12.24 6.32
N THR A 159 40.11 11.91 5.28
CA THR A 159 39.63 12.90 4.29
C THR A 159 38.82 14.01 4.97
N TRP A 160 37.88 13.66 5.87
CA TRP A 160 37.08 14.64 6.60
C TRP A 160 37.91 15.47 7.58
N LEU A 161 38.92 14.88 8.20
CA LEU A 161 39.85 15.59 9.08
C LEU A 161 40.60 16.69 8.31
N PHE A 162 41.25 16.35 7.19
CA PHE A 162 41.98 17.34 6.38
C PHE A 162 41.05 18.41 5.79
N ALA A 163 39.86 18.03 5.35
CA ALA A 163 38.85 18.99 4.89
C ALA A 163 38.40 19.96 5.99
N SER A 164 38.26 19.47 7.22
CA SER A 164 37.91 20.30 8.38
C SER A 164 39.03 21.26 8.74
N VAL A 165 40.30 20.84 8.64
CA VAL A 165 41.46 21.72 8.81
C VAL A 165 41.48 22.80 7.73
N ALA A 166 41.26 22.45 6.46
CA ALA A 166 41.15 23.41 5.37
C ALA A 166 40.02 24.42 5.59
N ALA A 167 38.86 23.95 6.03
CA ALA A 167 37.71 24.80 6.35
C ALA A 167 37.99 25.75 7.52
N ALA A 168 38.69 25.28 8.56
CA ALA A 168 39.09 26.10 9.71
C ALA A 168 40.06 27.21 9.30
N LEU A 169 41.05 26.90 8.43
CA LEU A 169 41.97 27.91 7.90
C LEU A 169 41.24 28.98 7.07
N ASN A 170 40.28 28.56 6.24
CA ASN A 170 39.46 29.47 5.45
C ASN A 170 38.53 30.34 6.32
N ALA A 171 37.95 29.78 7.38
CA ALA A 171 37.17 30.56 8.34
C ALA A 171 38.04 31.58 9.08
N TRP A 172 39.22 31.14 9.54
CA TRP A 172 40.18 31.97 10.26
C TRP A 172 40.67 33.17 9.43
N HIS A 173 40.92 32.95 8.14
CA HIS A 173 41.37 34.02 7.24
C HIS A 173 40.35 35.16 7.09
N HIS A 174 39.06 34.85 7.18
CA HIS A 174 37.97 35.80 6.96
C HIS A 174 37.24 36.19 8.25
N LEU A 175 37.91 36.13 9.41
CA LEU A 175 37.32 36.50 10.70
C LEU A 175 36.81 37.95 10.73
N ASP A 176 37.40 38.83 9.93
CA ASP A 176 36.94 40.21 9.72
C ASP A 176 35.57 40.30 9.03
N LYS A 177 35.20 39.27 8.26
CA LYS A 177 33.98 39.19 7.46
C LYS A 177 33.27 37.86 7.70
N PRO A 178 32.46 37.75 8.77
CA PRO A 178 31.90 36.48 9.22
C PRO A 178 31.06 35.77 8.15
N GLN A 179 30.40 36.52 7.28
CA GLN A 179 29.64 35.97 6.15
C GLN A 179 30.55 35.26 5.14
N LEU A 180 31.71 35.85 4.80
CA LEU A 180 32.69 35.23 3.91
C LEU A 180 33.35 34.04 4.59
N ALA A 181 33.71 34.13 5.86
CA ALA A 181 34.26 33.00 6.63
C ALA A 181 33.36 31.77 6.55
N VAL A 182 32.05 31.94 6.75
CA VAL A 182 31.08 30.84 6.65
C VAL A 182 31.02 30.28 5.23
N VAL A 183 30.95 31.13 4.20
CA VAL A 183 30.86 30.68 2.80
C VAL A 183 32.11 29.90 2.38
N PHE A 184 33.30 30.40 2.68
CA PHE A 184 34.56 29.74 2.32
C PHE A 184 34.78 28.45 3.10
N ALA A 185 34.47 28.43 4.40
CA ALA A 185 34.56 27.21 5.21
C ALA A 185 33.56 26.14 4.71
N ALA A 186 32.32 26.53 4.41
CA ALA A 186 31.32 25.64 3.85
C ALA A 186 31.73 25.11 2.46
N SER A 187 32.31 25.97 1.61
CA SER A 187 32.82 25.59 0.29
C SER A 187 33.93 24.52 0.40
N SER A 188 34.86 24.65 1.34
CA SER A 188 35.90 23.63 1.57
C SER A 188 35.35 22.26 1.95
N LEU A 189 34.27 22.21 2.72
CA LEU A 189 33.62 20.96 3.09
C LEU A 189 32.74 20.39 1.97
N PHE A 190 32.22 21.25 1.10
CA PHE A 190 31.28 20.86 0.05
C PHE A 190 31.90 19.88 -0.95
N GLY A 191 33.15 20.11 -1.39
CA GLY A 191 33.85 19.19 -2.29
C GLY A 191 33.96 17.77 -1.72
N VAL A 192 34.30 17.65 -0.43
CA VAL A 192 34.37 16.36 0.28
C VAL A 192 33.00 15.74 0.49
N ALA A 193 31.97 16.54 0.77
CA ALA A 193 30.60 16.04 0.88
C ALA A 193 30.08 15.45 -0.46
N VAL A 194 30.33 16.13 -1.58
CA VAL A 194 29.97 15.61 -2.92
C VAL A 194 30.73 14.32 -3.22
N TRP A 195 32.03 14.27 -2.91
CA TRP A 195 32.83 13.06 -3.03
C TRP A 195 32.32 11.91 -2.13
N GLU A 196 31.90 12.20 -0.90
CA GLU A 196 31.31 11.21 0.02
C GLU A 196 30.04 10.59 -0.57
N ILE A 197 29.16 11.41 -1.15
CA ILE A 197 27.93 10.94 -1.80
C ILE A 197 28.27 10.01 -2.98
N TYR A 198 29.25 10.40 -3.81
CA TYR A 198 29.75 9.58 -4.91
C TYR A 198 30.36 8.26 -4.41
N MET A 199 31.21 8.30 -3.39
CA MET A 199 31.84 7.11 -2.83
C MET A 199 30.84 6.20 -2.12
N HIS A 200 29.79 6.77 -1.52
CA HIS A 200 28.71 6.02 -0.91
C HIS A 200 27.97 5.20 -1.97
N SER A 201 27.62 5.81 -3.12
CA SER A 201 26.97 5.08 -4.22
C SER A 201 27.87 3.97 -4.78
N GLN A 202 29.17 4.24 -4.96
CA GLN A 202 30.14 3.25 -5.43
C GLN A 202 30.34 2.10 -4.45
N SER A 203 30.34 2.36 -3.14
CA SER A 203 30.51 1.32 -2.13
C SER A 203 29.36 0.30 -2.12
N HIS A 204 28.15 0.74 -2.48
CA HIS A 204 27.00 -0.15 -2.63
C HIS A 204 27.10 -1.01 -3.89
N ALA A 205 27.58 -0.44 -4.99
CA ALA A 205 27.81 -1.16 -6.23
C ALA A 205 28.90 -2.24 -6.08
N ALA A 206 30.03 -1.90 -5.46
CA ALA A 206 31.15 -2.83 -5.24
C ALA A 206 30.78 -3.99 -4.31
N GLY A 207 29.92 -3.75 -3.32
CA GLY A 207 29.48 -4.77 -2.36
C GLY A 207 28.50 -5.81 -2.92
N GLY A 208 28.10 -5.71 -4.20
CA GLY A 208 27.17 -6.63 -4.86
C GLY A 208 25.78 -6.69 -4.21
N ARG A 209 25.45 -5.76 -3.31
CA ARG A 209 24.15 -5.70 -2.64
C ARG A 209 23.16 -4.99 -3.54
N ASP A 210 22.00 -5.60 -3.74
CA ASP A 210 20.92 -4.95 -4.45
C ASP A 210 20.45 -3.70 -3.67
N ALA A 211 20.02 -2.67 -4.39
CA ALA A 211 19.43 -1.47 -3.81
C ALA A 211 18.20 -1.81 -2.95
N ALA A 212 17.46 -2.86 -3.32
CA ALA A 212 16.35 -3.38 -2.52
C ALA A 212 16.82 -3.91 -1.16
N ASP A 213 17.96 -4.61 -1.11
CA ASP A 213 18.53 -5.16 0.12
C ASP A 213 19.03 -4.05 1.06
N ILE A 214 19.69 -3.03 0.50
CA ILE A 214 20.15 -1.87 1.28
C ILE A 214 18.96 -1.13 1.89
N LYS A 215 17.91 -0.89 1.09
CA LYS A 215 16.68 -0.26 1.56
C LYS A 215 16.00 -1.11 2.64
N LEU A 216 15.95 -2.43 2.46
CA LEU A 216 15.37 -3.34 3.44
C LEU A 216 16.19 -3.34 4.74
N ALA A 217 17.51 -3.36 4.67
CA ALA A 217 18.41 -3.26 5.82
C ALA A 217 18.26 -1.93 6.56
N LEU A 218 18.14 -0.82 5.84
CA LEU A 218 17.88 0.50 6.44
C LEU A 218 16.50 0.54 7.11
N GLN A 219 15.46 0.04 6.44
CA GLN A 219 14.11 -0.05 7.03
C GLN A 219 14.09 -0.91 8.29
N ARG A 220 14.83 -2.03 8.29
CA ARG A 220 15.04 -2.88 9.47
C ARG A 220 15.68 -2.10 10.61
N ARG A 221 16.72 -1.30 10.34
CA ARG A 221 17.40 -0.43 11.34
C ARG A 221 16.48 0.63 11.92
N ILE A 222 15.68 1.29 11.10
CA ILE A 222 14.76 2.35 11.53
C ILE A 222 13.58 1.77 12.32
N ARG A 223 12.92 0.73 11.78
CA ARG A 223 11.69 0.18 12.39
C ARG A 223 11.96 -0.70 13.60
N HIS A 224 13.11 -1.38 13.64
CA HIS A 224 13.43 -2.38 14.64
C HIS A 224 14.86 -2.23 15.19
N PRO A 225 15.21 -1.06 15.76
CA PRO A 225 16.59 -0.73 16.13
C PRO A 225 17.20 -1.71 17.13
N ARG A 226 16.41 -2.19 18.10
CA ARG A 226 16.87 -3.19 19.09
C ARG A 226 17.25 -4.52 18.42
N VAL A 227 16.46 -4.97 17.45
CA VAL A 227 16.73 -6.20 16.70
C VAL A 227 17.96 -6.04 15.82
N SER A 228 18.09 -4.90 15.13
CA SER A 228 19.28 -4.61 14.31
C SER A 228 20.57 -4.57 15.11
N ARG A 229 20.57 -3.94 16.29
CA ARG A 229 21.74 -3.92 17.17
C ARG A 229 22.11 -5.34 17.63
N ARG A 230 21.12 -6.13 18.06
CA ARG A 230 21.35 -7.51 18.49
C ARG A 230 21.83 -8.41 17.35
N ALA A 231 21.26 -8.28 16.16
CA ALA A 231 21.70 -9.00 14.97
C ALA A 231 23.16 -8.65 14.62
N SER A 232 23.52 -7.35 14.67
CA SER A 232 24.91 -6.92 14.46
C SER A 232 25.86 -7.50 15.50
N TRP A 233 25.46 -7.51 16.77
CA TRP A 233 26.26 -8.11 17.85
C TRP A 233 26.42 -9.62 17.67
N LEU A 234 25.35 -10.34 17.29
CA LEU A 234 25.43 -11.79 17.04
C LEU A 234 26.42 -12.11 15.91
N ARG A 235 26.45 -11.32 14.84
CA ARG A 235 27.41 -11.50 13.74
C ARG A 235 28.86 -11.35 14.18
N THR A 236 29.14 -10.42 15.11
CA THR A 236 30.50 -10.20 15.62
C THR A 236 30.89 -11.14 16.74
N ALA A 237 29.91 -11.68 17.48
CA ALA A 237 30.14 -12.55 18.63
C ALA A 237 30.22 -14.05 18.28
N THR A 238 29.83 -14.45 17.07
CA THR A 238 29.82 -15.86 16.63
C THR A 238 30.99 -16.15 15.69
N ILE A 239 31.63 -17.31 15.87
CA ILE A 239 32.71 -17.83 15.02
C ILE A 239 32.27 -19.23 14.55
N PRO A 240 32.05 -19.46 13.24
CA PRO A 240 32.12 -18.50 12.14
C PRO A 240 31.02 -17.43 12.20
N ALA A 241 31.26 -16.28 11.56
CA ALA A 241 30.31 -15.18 11.53
C ALA A 241 29.00 -15.59 10.83
N LEU A 242 27.88 -15.43 11.53
CA LEU A 242 26.54 -15.71 10.97
C LEU A 242 26.22 -14.82 9.76
N SER A 243 25.44 -15.38 8.82
CA SER A 243 24.87 -14.60 7.73
C SER A 243 23.91 -13.51 8.26
N GLU A 244 23.70 -12.45 7.47
CA GLU A 244 22.87 -11.31 7.91
C GLU A 244 21.41 -11.70 8.14
N SER A 245 20.87 -12.58 7.30
CA SER A 245 19.51 -13.11 7.40
C SER A 245 19.33 -13.99 8.64
N GLU A 246 20.28 -14.88 8.93
CA GLU A 246 20.23 -15.76 10.09
C GLU A 246 20.39 -14.98 11.40
N ALA A 247 21.38 -14.09 11.47
CA ALA A 247 21.59 -13.25 12.65
C ALA A 247 20.36 -12.36 12.92
N TRP A 248 19.70 -11.86 11.88
CA TRP A 248 18.43 -11.15 12.01
C TRP A 248 17.32 -12.04 12.56
N ALA A 249 17.15 -13.24 12.02
CA ALA A 249 16.10 -14.18 12.43
C ALA A 249 16.29 -14.64 13.90
N ILE A 250 17.53 -14.89 14.32
CA ILE A 250 17.86 -15.24 15.71
C ILE A 250 17.61 -14.04 16.63
N ALA A 251 18.11 -12.84 16.28
CA ALA A 251 17.86 -11.63 17.06
C ALA A 251 16.36 -11.32 17.20
N TRP A 252 15.60 -11.54 16.12
CA TRP A 252 14.16 -11.34 16.12
C TRP A 252 13.47 -12.32 17.08
N ARG A 253 13.83 -13.61 17.03
CA ARG A 253 13.32 -14.63 17.97
C ARG A 253 13.67 -14.30 19.41
N GLN A 254 14.90 -13.86 19.70
CA GLN A 254 15.31 -13.47 21.06
C GLN A 254 14.51 -12.28 21.61
N ILE A 255 14.26 -11.25 20.81
CA ILE A 255 13.61 -10.01 21.28
C ILE A 255 12.07 -10.10 21.22
N ARG A 256 11.53 -10.75 20.18
CA ARG A 256 10.08 -10.80 19.93
C ARG A 256 9.45 -12.12 20.33
N GLY A 257 10.22 -13.19 20.52
CA GLY A 257 9.73 -14.53 20.86
C GLY A 257 8.95 -15.20 19.73
N THR A 258 9.10 -14.74 18.49
CA THR A 258 8.39 -15.25 17.30
C THR A 258 9.33 -15.27 16.10
N GLU A 259 8.92 -15.89 14.99
CA GLU A 259 9.67 -15.78 13.73
C GLU A 259 9.48 -14.40 13.06
N PRO A 260 10.45 -13.96 12.22
CA PRO A 260 10.31 -12.73 11.44
C PRO A 260 9.02 -12.72 10.62
N GLY A 261 8.26 -11.62 10.69
CA GLY A 261 6.98 -11.48 9.98
C GLY A 261 5.75 -11.92 10.79
N LEU A 262 5.92 -12.72 11.85
CA LEU A 262 4.85 -13.07 12.77
C LEU A 262 4.83 -12.13 13.98
N THR A 263 3.67 -11.53 14.25
CA THR A 263 3.45 -10.82 15.50
C THR A 263 2.97 -11.78 16.59
N LYS A 264 3.25 -11.49 17.87
CA LYS A 264 2.69 -12.25 19.00
C LYS A 264 1.17 -12.40 18.92
N ARG A 265 0.47 -11.39 18.40
CA ARG A 265 -0.99 -11.41 18.20
C ARG A 265 -1.38 -12.41 17.10
N THR A 266 -0.65 -12.42 15.99
CA THR A 266 -0.86 -13.38 14.90
C THR A 266 -0.63 -14.80 15.41
N LEU A 267 0.48 -15.04 16.11
CA LEU A 267 0.79 -16.36 16.69
C LEU A 267 -0.28 -16.81 17.70
N LYS A 268 -0.70 -15.93 18.62
CA LYS A 268 -1.81 -16.21 19.55
C LYS A 268 -3.12 -16.53 18.83
N ARG A 269 -3.40 -15.86 17.69
CA ARG A 269 -4.58 -16.15 16.87
C ARG A 269 -4.46 -17.52 16.18
N HIS A 270 -3.29 -17.86 15.65
CA HIS A 270 -3.05 -19.19 15.06
C HIS A 270 -3.16 -20.28 16.11
N ASN A 271 -2.55 -20.13 17.28
CA ASN A 271 -2.64 -21.12 18.35
C ASN A 271 -4.09 -21.32 18.82
N ARG A 272 -4.86 -20.25 18.98
CA ARG A 272 -6.30 -20.35 19.29
C ARG A 272 -7.13 -21.01 18.20
N LEU A 273 -6.76 -20.81 16.93
CA LEU A 273 -7.44 -21.48 15.82
C LEU A 273 -7.07 -22.96 15.77
N ALA A 274 -5.80 -23.29 16.00
CA ALA A 274 -5.33 -24.67 16.09
C ALA A 274 -5.99 -25.41 17.27
N GLU A 275 -6.12 -24.77 18.42
CA GLU A 275 -6.83 -25.28 19.59
C GLU A 275 -8.31 -25.55 19.27
N LYS A 276 -9.01 -24.61 18.63
CA LYS A 276 -10.39 -24.83 18.18
C LYS A 276 -10.53 -25.94 17.14
N ILE A 277 -9.56 -26.08 16.25
CA ILE A 277 -9.55 -27.17 15.25
C ILE A 277 -9.31 -28.50 15.97
N ALA A 278 -8.41 -28.55 16.95
CA ALA A 278 -8.17 -29.73 17.77
C ALA A 278 -9.43 -30.11 18.58
N GLU A 279 -10.07 -29.15 19.25
CA GLU A 279 -11.34 -29.37 19.96
C GLU A 279 -12.46 -29.86 19.02
N ALA A 280 -12.54 -29.29 17.81
CA ALA A 280 -13.53 -29.72 16.81
C ALA A 280 -13.21 -31.11 16.26
N ALA A 281 -11.92 -31.43 16.06
CA ALA A 281 -11.47 -32.74 15.63
C ALA A 281 -11.73 -33.80 16.72
N GLU A 282 -11.48 -33.48 17.99
CA GLU A 282 -11.81 -34.35 19.13
C GLU A 282 -13.32 -34.62 19.22
N LYS A 283 -14.16 -33.58 19.06
CA LYS A 283 -15.63 -33.73 19.07
C LYS A 283 -16.17 -34.48 17.85
N ALA A 284 -15.57 -34.28 16.67
CA ALA A 284 -15.96 -34.96 15.45
C ALA A 284 -15.44 -36.41 15.40
N CYS A 285 -14.38 -36.71 16.16
CA CYS A 285 -13.79 -38.05 16.29
C CYS A 285 -14.28 -38.80 17.54
N GLU A 286 -15.52 -38.56 18.01
CA GLU A 286 -16.23 -39.61 18.75
C GLU A 286 -16.88 -40.57 17.73
N PRO A 287 -16.53 -41.86 17.71
CA PRO A 287 -16.03 -42.63 18.83
C PRO A 287 -14.51 -42.60 18.91
N ARG A 288 -14.02 -42.56 20.16
CA ARG A 288 -12.76 -43.18 20.54
C ARG A 288 -12.65 -44.50 19.77
N LEU A 289 -11.83 -44.53 18.73
CA LEU A 289 -10.86 -45.60 18.63
C LEU A 289 -10.12 -45.48 19.95
N THR A 290 -10.60 -46.21 20.98
CA THR A 290 -9.67 -46.78 21.94
C THR A 290 -8.57 -47.31 21.06
N ALA A 291 -7.40 -46.67 21.09
CA ALA A 291 -6.18 -47.36 20.75
C ALA A 291 -6.21 -48.55 21.70
N SER A 292 -6.87 -49.64 21.29
CA SER A 292 -6.70 -50.89 21.96
C SER A 292 -5.20 -51.08 21.89
N LEU A 293 -4.60 -51.27 23.06
CA LEU A 293 -3.22 -51.69 23.13
C LEU A 293 -2.98 -52.94 22.26
N ASP A 294 -4.03 -53.62 21.78
CA ASP A 294 -3.99 -54.66 20.75
C ASP A 294 -3.30 -54.24 19.44
N LEU A 295 -3.34 -52.95 19.04
CA LEU A 295 -2.58 -52.44 17.89
C LEU A 295 -1.07 -52.35 18.17
N PHE A 296 -0.68 -52.38 19.45
CA PHE A 296 0.71 -52.50 19.93
C PHE A 296 1.02 -53.90 20.50
N ALA A 297 0.02 -54.78 20.63
CA ALA A 297 0.18 -56.18 21.02
C ALA A 297 0.28 -57.12 19.81
N ALA A 298 0.14 -56.59 18.59
CA ALA A 298 0.73 -57.23 17.43
C ALA A 298 2.21 -57.46 17.76
N PRO A 299 2.72 -58.72 17.72
CA PRO A 299 4.11 -58.98 18.04
C PRO A 299 4.95 -58.05 17.18
N VAL A 300 5.74 -57.21 17.84
CA VAL A 300 6.75 -56.40 17.17
C VAL A 300 7.66 -57.41 16.50
N GLU A 301 7.45 -57.66 15.20
CA GLU A 301 8.41 -58.43 14.42
C GLU A 301 9.76 -57.76 14.68
N PRO A 302 10.76 -58.50 15.17
CA PRO A 302 12.03 -57.92 15.56
C PRO A 302 12.51 -57.10 14.37
N VAL A 303 12.68 -55.80 14.60
CA VAL A 303 13.25 -54.88 13.60
C VAL A 303 14.58 -55.50 13.21
N ARG A 304 14.61 -56.13 12.04
CA ARG A 304 15.79 -56.82 11.54
C ARG A 304 16.84 -55.75 11.36
N GLU A 305 17.87 -55.74 12.20
CA GLU A 305 19.01 -54.85 12.03
C GLU A 305 19.68 -55.22 10.71
N VAL A 306 19.38 -54.44 9.68
CA VAL A 306 19.99 -54.57 8.36
C VAL A 306 21.41 -54.07 8.49
N GLY A 307 22.38 -54.97 8.30
CA GLY A 307 23.80 -54.66 8.46
C GLY A 307 24.24 -53.56 7.48
N PRO A 308 25.27 -52.76 7.82
CA PRO A 308 25.79 -51.71 6.96
C PRO A 308 26.39 -52.34 5.69
N GLY A 309 25.61 -52.36 4.61
CA GLY A 309 25.98 -52.96 3.32
C GLY A 309 24.84 -53.65 2.57
N GLU A 310 23.73 -53.99 3.24
CA GLU A 310 22.55 -54.54 2.57
C GLU A 310 21.73 -53.41 1.93
N ALA A 311 21.72 -53.36 0.60
CA ALA A 311 20.85 -52.45 -0.14
C ALA A 311 19.38 -52.79 0.15
N TRP A 312 18.55 -51.76 0.31
CA TRP A 312 17.11 -51.89 0.52
C TRP A 312 16.46 -52.49 -0.74
N ALA A 313 16.54 -53.81 -0.89
CA ALA A 313 15.77 -54.54 -1.87
C ALA A 313 14.33 -54.57 -1.36
N ILE A 314 13.56 -53.56 -1.72
CA ILE A 314 12.12 -53.54 -1.46
C ILE A 314 11.55 -54.71 -2.24
N ASP A 315 11.14 -55.77 -1.53
CA ASP A 315 10.54 -56.94 -2.16
C ASP A 315 9.27 -56.50 -2.90
N PRO A 316 9.25 -56.56 -4.25
CA PRO A 316 8.09 -56.15 -5.03
C PRO A 316 6.86 -57.00 -4.70
N GLN A 317 7.03 -58.22 -4.20
CA GLN A 317 5.91 -59.05 -3.75
C GLN A 317 5.33 -58.58 -2.41
N ALA A 318 6.13 -58.02 -1.52
CA ALA A 318 5.64 -57.41 -0.28
C ALA A 318 4.79 -56.16 -0.58
N ILE A 319 5.21 -55.33 -1.55
CA ILE A 319 4.37 -54.23 -2.05
C ILE A 319 3.06 -54.77 -2.64
N ALA A 320 3.13 -55.81 -3.48
CA ALA A 320 1.94 -56.39 -4.08
C ALA A 320 0.95 -56.92 -3.04
N ARG A 321 1.43 -57.53 -1.94
CA ARG A 321 0.59 -57.98 -0.82
C ARG A 321 -0.04 -56.81 -0.06
N ILE A 322 0.71 -55.75 0.22
CA ILE A 322 0.17 -54.54 0.89
C ILE A 322 -0.89 -53.85 0.02
N LEU A 323 -0.72 -53.86 -1.30
CA LEU A 323 -1.69 -53.30 -2.24
C LEU A 323 -2.91 -54.21 -2.45
N ALA A 324 -2.73 -55.52 -2.33
CA ALA A 324 -3.81 -56.50 -2.39
C ALA A 324 -4.58 -56.65 -1.06
N ASP A 325 -4.11 -56.03 0.02
CA ASP A 325 -4.79 -56.06 1.31
C ASP A 325 -6.19 -55.41 1.19
N PRO A 326 -7.29 -56.14 1.45
CA PRO A 326 -8.65 -55.61 1.39
C PRO A 326 -8.86 -54.41 2.33
N ALA A 327 -8.06 -54.28 3.39
CA ALA A 327 -8.09 -53.10 4.25
C ALA A 327 -7.68 -51.82 3.49
N ASN A 328 -6.72 -51.90 2.57
CA ASN A 328 -6.30 -50.77 1.73
C ASN A 328 -7.32 -50.43 0.63
N ALA A 329 -7.98 -51.44 0.05
CA ALA A 329 -9.09 -51.23 -0.89
C ALA A 329 -10.23 -50.43 -0.23
N SER A 330 -10.59 -50.78 1.02
CA SER A 330 -11.63 -50.05 1.77
C SER A 330 -11.29 -48.58 2.07
N ARG A 331 -10.00 -48.25 2.18
CA ARG A 331 -9.52 -46.86 2.36
C ARG A 331 -9.61 -46.07 1.06
N ALA A 332 -9.28 -46.67 -0.07
CA ALA A 332 -9.42 -46.05 -1.39
C ALA A 332 -10.90 -45.76 -1.71
N ASP A 333 -11.80 -46.67 -1.34
CA ASP A 333 -13.24 -46.47 -1.54
C ASP A 333 -13.81 -45.39 -0.61
N ARG A 334 -13.37 -45.31 0.65
CA ARG A 334 -13.71 -44.18 1.54
C ARG A 334 -13.21 -42.83 1.02
N ALA A 335 -12.00 -42.78 0.46
CA ALA A 335 -11.46 -41.55 -0.13
C ALA A 335 -12.23 -41.11 -1.39
N LYS A 336 -12.72 -42.06 -2.20
CA LYS A 336 -13.61 -41.77 -3.33
C LYS A 336 -15.00 -41.30 -2.85
N ALA A 337 -15.54 -41.89 -1.79
CA ALA A 337 -16.81 -41.48 -1.21
C ALA A 337 -16.75 -40.04 -0.67
N SER A 338 -15.72 -39.70 0.09
CA SER A 338 -15.54 -38.33 0.62
C SER A 338 -15.28 -37.30 -0.49
N GLY A 339 -14.56 -37.67 -1.57
CA GLY A 339 -14.40 -36.82 -2.75
C GLY A 339 -15.72 -36.53 -3.48
N ARG A 340 -16.64 -37.50 -3.55
CA ARG A 340 -18.00 -37.27 -4.12
C ARG A 340 -18.84 -36.36 -3.24
N GLU A 341 -18.74 -36.50 -1.93
CA GLU A 341 -19.49 -35.69 -0.97
C GLU A 341 -19.08 -34.20 -1.04
N ILE A 342 -17.78 -33.93 -1.11
CA ILE A 342 -17.24 -32.55 -1.27
C ILE A 342 -17.70 -31.92 -2.59
N ASN A 343 -17.67 -32.68 -3.69
CA ASN A 343 -18.13 -32.20 -4.99
C ASN A 343 -19.65 -31.98 -5.04
N SER A 344 -20.44 -32.79 -4.33
CA SER A 344 -21.90 -32.60 -4.21
C SER A 344 -22.28 -31.39 -3.34
N ALA A 345 -21.50 -31.09 -2.30
CA ALA A 345 -21.67 -29.89 -1.47
C ALA A 345 -21.31 -28.60 -2.22
N SER A 346 -20.33 -28.66 -3.13
CA SER A 346 -19.96 -27.56 -4.03
C SER A 346 -21.09 -27.22 -5.02
N GLY A 347 -21.72 -28.23 -5.64
CA GLY A 347 -22.82 -28.02 -6.58
C GLY A 347 -24.11 -27.45 -5.97
N ASN A 348 -24.38 -27.73 -4.69
CA ASN A 348 -25.55 -27.21 -3.98
C ASN A 348 -25.34 -25.79 -3.40
N ALA A 349 -24.11 -25.30 -3.33
CA ALA A 349 -23.83 -23.94 -2.87
C ALA A 349 -24.27 -22.87 -3.89
N ASP A 350 -24.24 -23.19 -5.19
CA ASP A 350 -24.65 -22.28 -6.27
C ASP A 350 -26.18 -22.22 -6.47
N GLN A 351 -26.94 -23.24 -6.08
CA GLN A 351 -28.41 -23.23 -6.17
C GLN A 351 -29.13 -22.59 -4.98
N LYS A 352 -28.44 -22.28 -3.87
CA LYS A 352 -29.07 -21.70 -2.67
C LYS A 352 -28.95 -20.17 -2.57
N ALA A 353 -28.47 -19.49 -3.62
CA ALA A 353 -28.36 -18.03 -3.65
C ALA A 353 -29.62 -17.30 -4.16
N THR A 354 -30.67 -18.01 -4.58
CA THR A 354 -31.89 -17.43 -5.21
C THR A 354 -33.21 -17.69 -4.49
N ARG A 355 -33.21 -18.11 -3.21
CA ARG A 355 -34.45 -18.14 -2.41
C ARG A 355 -34.57 -16.91 -1.51
N GLY A 356 -35.45 -16.00 -1.96
CA GLY A 356 -36.31 -15.08 -1.23
C GLY A 356 -35.86 -14.56 0.14
N ALA A 357 -35.79 -13.24 0.24
CA ALA A 357 -35.77 -12.49 1.48
C ALA A 357 -36.85 -13.02 2.45
N GLN A 358 -36.40 -13.78 3.44
CA GLN A 358 -37.24 -14.29 4.51
C GLN A 358 -37.43 -13.16 5.52
N GLU A 359 -38.69 -12.84 5.78
CA GLU A 359 -39.14 -11.76 6.67
C GLU A 359 -38.50 -11.82 8.05
N ALA A 360 -38.19 -10.64 8.58
CA ALA A 360 -37.61 -10.45 9.91
C ALA A 360 -38.60 -10.92 10.99
N ARG A 361 -38.39 -12.13 11.51
CA ARG A 361 -39.00 -12.56 12.77
C ARG A 361 -38.44 -11.70 13.91
N THR A 362 -39.30 -10.83 14.42
CA THR A 362 -39.15 -10.13 15.71
C THR A 362 -39.04 -11.16 16.83
N ARG A 363 -37.84 -11.29 17.41
CA ARG A 363 -37.61 -12.08 18.62
C ARG A 363 -37.93 -11.19 19.82
N ALA A 364 -38.90 -11.62 20.63
CA ALA A 364 -39.31 -10.97 21.86
C ALA A 364 -38.12 -10.68 22.80
N ALA A 365 -38.09 -9.45 23.32
CA ALA A 365 -37.11 -8.98 24.28
C ALA A 365 -37.31 -9.70 25.63
N LYS A 366 -36.23 -10.24 26.19
CA LYS A 366 -36.16 -10.67 27.59
C LYS A 366 -35.80 -9.46 28.47
N PRO A 367 -36.33 -9.37 29.70
CA PRO A 367 -36.12 -8.23 30.58
C PRO A 367 -34.66 -8.10 31.04
N GLN A 368 -34.20 -6.85 31.06
CA GLN A 368 -32.95 -6.35 31.61
C GLN A 368 -32.78 -6.79 33.07
N VAL A 369 -31.61 -7.34 33.38
CA VAL A 369 -31.06 -7.36 34.74
C VAL A 369 -29.82 -6.47 34.72
N THR A 370 -29.92 -5.31 35.35
CA THR A 370 -28.80 -4.44 35.69
C THR A 370 -28.00 -5.06 36.84
N PRO A 371 -26.67 -4.95 36.78
CA PRO A 371 -25.98 -4.53 37.98
C PRO A 371 -25.10 -3.31 37.76
N ASN A 372 -25.20 -2.46 38.77
CA ASN A 372 -24.51 -1.22 39.07
C ASN A 372 -22.98 -1.40 39.06
N ASN A 373 -22.25 -0.63 38.25
CA ASN A 373 -20.82 -0.37 38.50
C ASN A 373 -20.42 1.02 37.94
N PRO A 374 -19.60 1.81 38.66
CA PRO A 374 -19.41 3.26 38.46
C PRO A 374 -18.41 3.59 37.33
N PRO A 375 -18.39 4.85 36.83
CA PRO A 375 -17.66 5.19 35.61
C PRO A 375 -16.16 5.43 35.87
N LEU A 376 -15.31 4.82 35.03
CA LEU A 376 -13.91 5.18 34.90
C LEU A 376 -13.63 5.74 33.48
N VAL A 377 -13.29 7.03 33.48
CA VAL A 377 -12.29 7.73 32.65
C VAL A 377 -12.47 7.75 31.12
N ARG A 378 -12.69 8.98 30.62
CA ARG A 378 -12.63 9.45 29.22
C ARG A 378 -11.56 8.76 28.37
N GLY A 379 -11.99 7.84 27.52
CA GLY A 379 -11.31 7.45 26.29
C GLY A 379 -12.11 7.96 25.09
N ARG A 380 -11.47 8.75 24.23
CA ARG A 380 -12.03 9.35 23.01
C ARG A 380 -12.44 8.25 22.02
N GLU A 381 -13.67 7.77 22.11
CA GLU A 381 -14.26 6.89 21.10
C GLU A 381 -14.58 7.68 19.83
N LYS A 382 -13.98 7.21 18.74
CA LYS A 382 -14.16 7.70 17.39
C LYS A 382 -15.48 7.11 16.87
N ALA A 383 -16.56 7.86 17.01
CA ALA A 383 -17.87 7.50 16.46
C ALA A 383 -17.74 7.17 14.97
N ALA A 384 -18.01 5.90 14.65
CA ALA A 384 -18.11 5.37 13.30
C ALA A 384 -19.59 5.21 12.95
N ASP A 385 -20.31 6.33 12.87
CA ASP A 385 -21.72 6.31 12.44
C ASP A 385 -21.84 6.56 10.94
N GLY A 386 -22.27 5.49 10.26
CA GLY A 386 -22.31 5.28 8.81
C GLY A 386 -23.33 6.07 8.01
N ALA A 387 -23.79 7.24 8.46
CA ALA A 387 -24.72 8.09 7.70
C ALA A 387 -24.01 9.21 6.91
N GLY A 388 -22.88 9.75 7.39
CA GLY A 388 -22.19 10.88 6.75
C GLY A 388 -21.43 10.55 5.46
N GLY A 389 -21.11 9.27 5.22
CA GLY A 389 -20.28 8.86 4.08
C GLY A 389 -20.96 8.98 2.70
N LYS A 390 -22.29 8.86 2.65
CA LYS A 390 -23.05 8.94 1.38
C LYS A 390 -23.26 10.40 0.94
N GLN A 391 -23.64 11.27 1.88
CA GLN A 391 -23.73 12.72 1.62
C GLN A 391 -22.37 13.31 1.25
N ALA A 392 -21.28 12.91 1.93
CA ALA A 392 -19.93 13.35 1.59
C ALA A 392 -19.46 12.89 0.20
N ARG A 393 -19.93 11.73 -0.31
CA ARG A 393 -19.61 11.27 -1.67
C ARG A 393 -20.40 12.02 -2.73
N ALA A 394 -21.69 12.24 -2.51
CA ALA A 394 -22.55 13.00 -3.42
C ALA A 394 -22.08 14.47 -3.57
N ALA A 395 -21.68 15.10 -2.46
CA ALA A 395 -21.10 16.44 -2.46
C ALA A 395 -19.77 16.50 -3.24
N ARG A 396 -18.92 15.47 -3.12
CA ARG A 396 -17.64 15.39 -3.86
C ARG A 396 -17.82 15.16 -5.36
N THR A 397 -18.79 14.34 -5.77
CA THR A 397 -19.07 14.11 -7.20
C THR A 397 -19.66 15.34 -7.86
N LEU A 398 -20.60 16.03 -7.18
CA LEU A 398 -21.14 17.30 -7.67
C LEU A 398 -20.04 18.36 -7.80
N ALA A 399 -19.19 18.54 -6.77
CA ALA A 399 -18.07 19.48 -6.82
C ALA A 399 -17.07 19.16 -7.95
N ALA A 400 -16.87 17.88 -8.28
CA ALA A 400 -15.99 17.46 -9.38
C ALA A 400 -16.62 17.68 -10.76
N GLU A 401 -17.95 17.55 -10.88
CA GLU A 401 -18.68 17.81 -12.13
C GLU A 401 -18.74 19.31 -12.43
N THR A 402 -18.92 20.15 -11.42
CA THR A 402 -18.89 21.61 -11.61
C THR A 402 -17.48 22.16 -11.84
N ALA A 403 -16.46 21.58 -11.22
CA ALA A 403 -15.07 21.89 -11.56
C ALA A 403 -14.70 21.53 -13.01
N ARG A 404 -15.50 20.67 -13.67
CA ARG A 404 -15.36 20.37 -15.11
C ARG A 404 -16.24 21.26 -16.00
N ALA A 405 -17.34 21.80 -15.46
CA ALA A 405 -18.26 22.66 -16.19
C ALA A 405 -17.81 24.12 -16.21
N ALA A 406 -17.09 24.58 -15.18
CA ALA A 406 -16.50 25.90 -15.17
C ALA A 406 -15.39 25.99 -16.22
N THR A 407 -15.47 26.99 -17.10
CA THR A 407 -14.34 27.28 -17.99
C THR A 407 -13.15 27.72 -17.14
N PRO A 408 -11.91 27.41 -17.55
CA PRO A 408 -10.71 27.82 -16.79
C PRO A 408 -10.67 29.33 -16.54
N GLU A 409 -11.17 30.12 -17.49
CA GLU A 409 -11.30 31.58 -17.37
C GLU A 409 -12.26 32.00 -16.25
N GLN A 410 -13.43 31.37 -16.12
CA GLN A 410 -14.38 31.63 -15.04
C GLN A 410 -13.77 31.27 -13.68
N ALA A 411 -13.07 30.13 -13.60
CA ALA A 411 -12.42 29.68 -12.37
C ALA A 411 -11.27 30.62 -11.95
N GLU A 412 -10.58 31.27 -12.89
CA GLU A 412 -9.58 32.29 -12.60
C GLU A 412 -10.20 33.63 -12.20
N ALA A 413 -11.26 34.06 -12.89
CA ALA A 413 -12.00 35.29 -12.54
C ALA A 413 -12.55 35.22 -11.10
N GLU A 414 -13.15 34.09 -10.71
CA GLU A 414 -13.62 33.88 -9.34
C GLU A 414 -12.48 33.89 -8.31
N LYS A 415 -11.32 33.32 -8.64
CA LYS A 415 -10.15 33.35 -7.75
C LYS A 415 -9.63 34.77 -7.57
N ARG A 416 -9.65 35.60 -8.62
CA ARG A 416 -9.25 37.01 -8.58
C ARG A 416 -10.25 37.81 -7.74
N ALA A 417 -11.55 37.67 -7.98
CA ALA A 417 -12.59 38.32 -7.19
C ALA A 417 -12.49 37.96 -5.69
N ALA A 418 -12.28 36.68 -5.35
CA ALA A 418 -12.09 36.25 -3.97
C ALA A 418 -10.88 36.92 -3.31
N ARG A 419 -9.77 37.00 -4.04
CA ARG A 419 -8.51 37.59 -3.55
C ARG A 419 -8.66 39.10 -3.37
N GLU A 420 -9.23 39.80 -4.35
CA GLU A 420 -9.49 41.24 -4.32
C GLU A 420 -10.40 41.61 -3.15
N TRP A 421 -11.49 40.85 -2.93
CA TRP A 421 -12.37 41.06 -1.79
C TRP A 421 -11.65 40.87 -0.45
N VAL A 422 -10.82 39.83 -0.30
CA VAL A 422 -10.03 39.64 0.93
C VAL A 422 -9.03 40.78 1.11
N LEU A 423 -8.35 41.23 0.06
CA LEU A 423 -7.43 42.37 0.11
C LEU A 423 -8.14 43.65 0.56
N GLU A 424 -9.36 43.90 0.08
CA GLU A 424 -10.15 45.05 0.49
C GLU A 424 -10.46 45.00 1.99
N GLN A 425 -10.87 43.84 2.51
CA GLN A 425 -11.12 43.67 3.95
C GLN A 425 -9.83 43.81 4.78
N LEU A 426 -8.69 43.29 4.31
CA LEU A 426 -7.40 43.44 4.98
C LEU A 426 -6.94 44.90 5.00
N ARG A 427 -7.11 45.63 3.89
CA ARG A 427 -6.83 47.09 3.82
C ARG A 427 -7.73 47.90 4.76
N ALA A 428 -8.96 47.43 5.00
CA ALA A 428 -9.88 48.00 5.99
C ALA A 428 -9.53 47.61 7.44
N GLY A 429 -8.44 46.88 7.69
CA GLY A 429 -8.00 46.46 9.02
C GLY A 429 -8.90 45.39 9.66
N ARG A 430 -9.70 44.67 8.88
CA ARG A 430 -10.59 43.62 9.39
C ARG A 430 -9.94 42.25 9.28
N GLU A 431 -10.10 41.42 10.32
CA GLU A 431 -9.72 40.01 10.26
C GLU A 431 -10.72 39.24 9.41
N VAL A 432 -10.21 38.52 8.40
CA VAL A 432 -11.06 37.75 7.47
C VAL A 432 -10.94 36.26 7.76
N GLY A 433 -12.04 35.65 8.23
CA GLY A 433 -12.15 34.21 8.37
C GLY A 433 -12.52 33.53 7.06
N TRP A 434 -12.20 32.24 6.93
CA TRP A 434 -12.60 31.44 5.75
C TRP A 434 -14.13 31.37 5.57
N ARG A 435 -14.90 31.51 6.65
CA ARG A 435 -16.37 31.58 6.62
C ARG A 435 -16.88 32.88 6.02
N ASP A 436 -16.14 33.98 6.16
CA ASP A 436 -16.54 35.27 5.62
C ASP A 436 -16.37 35.29 4.11
N VAL A 437 -15.26 34.73 3.62
CA VAL A 437 -15.05 34.46 2.18
C VAL A 437 -16.16 33.59 1.63
N GLN A 438 -16.56 32.53 2.36
CA GLN A 438 -17.64 31.66 1.92
C GLN A 438 -18.99 32.42 1.86
N ARG A 439 -19.31 33.23 2.87
CA ARG A 439 -20.54 34.05 2.91
C ARG A 439 -20.59 35.10 1.82
N TYR A 440 -19.44 35.67 1.43
CA TYR A 440 -19.37 36.63 0.32
C TYR A 440 -19.86 35.99 -0.98
N PHE A 441 -19.38 34.79 -1.31
CA PHE A 441 -19.83 34.04 -2.48
C PHE A 441 -21.25 33.50 -2.37
N GLU A 442 -21.75 33.25 -1.15
CA GLU A 442 -23.16 32.90 -0.94
C GLU A 442 -24.10 34.06 -1.28
N LYS A 443 -23.67 35.33 -1.13
CA LYS A 443 -24.53 36.50 -1.40
C LYS A 443 -24.57 36.92 -2.86
N GLU A 444 -23.46 36.81 -3.59
CA GLU A 444 -23.36 37.31 -4.96
C GLU A 444 -23.75 36.29 -6.04
N ILE A 445 -23.81 35.00 -5.71
CA ILE A 445 -24.09 33.94 -6.68
C ILE A 445 -25.61 33.62 -6.69
N PRO A 446 -26.29 33.66 -7.85
CA PRO A 446 -27.70 33.30 -7.98
C PRO A 446 -28.01 31.91 -7.39
N GLU A 447 -29.16 31.75 -6.73
CA GLU A 447 -29.55 30.51 -6.01
C GLU A 447 -29.35 29.20 -6.80
N GLN A 448 -29.41 29.25 -8.13
CA GLN A 448 -29.19 28.09 -9.00
C GLN A 448 -27.72 27.59 -9.00
N GLN A 449 -26.76 28.41 -8.58
CA GLN A 449 -25.33 28.06 -8.45
C GLN A 449 -24.87 27.94 -6.98
N MET A 450 -25.73 28.27 -6.00
CA MET A 450 -25.43 28.29 -4.54
C MET A 450 -25.02 26.94 -3.94
N ARG A 451 -25.23 25.79 -4.60
CA ARG A 451 -24.87 24.48 -4.03
C ARG A 451 -23.37 24.15 -4.08
N MET A 452 -22.54 25.06 -4.61
CA MET A 452 -21.09 24.92 -4.61
C MET A 452 -20.46 25.63 -3.39
N VAL A 453 -20.63 25.04 -2.21
CA VAL A 453 -19.85 25.46 -1.04
C VAL A 453 -18.37 25.19 -1.34
N ARG A 454 -17.60 26.25 -1.62
CA ARG A 454 -16.14 26.16 -1.78
C ARG A 454 -15.58 25.63 -0.46
N GLY A 455 -14.76 24.59 -0.54
CA GLY A 455 -14.22 23.94 0.65
C GLY A 455 -13.31 24.87 1.44
N GLU A 456 -13.24 24.69 2.75
CA GLU A 456 -12.40 25.46 3.69
C GLU A 456 -10.96 25.66 3.18
N THR A 457 -10.36 24.61 2.59
CA THR A 457 -8.99 24.65 2.05
C THR A 457 -8.83 25.67 0.92
N TRP A 458 -9.85 25.83 0.07
CA TRP A 458 -9.84 26.79 -1.03
C TRP A 458 -9.89 28.22 -0.50
N CYS A 459 -10.82 28.51 0.43
CA CYS A 459 -10.94 29.84 1.05
C CYS A 459 -9.67 30.23 1.82
N ARG A 460 -9.12 29.31 2.62
CA ARG A 460 -7.86 29.55 3.36
C ARG A 460 -6.69 29.84 2.43
N GLN A 461 -6.64 29.23 1.24
CA GLN A 461 -5.59 29.52 0.27
C GLN A 461 -5.71 30.93 -0.30
N ARG A 462 -6.94 31.40 -0.58
CA ARG A 462 -7.17 32.78 -1.05
C ARG A 462 -6.75 33.81 0.01
N ILE A 463 -7.09 33.55 1.28
CA ILE A 463 -6.68 34.41 2.40
C ILE A 463 -5.15 34.52 2.48
N LYS A 464 -4.43 33.39 2.43
CA LYS A 464 -2.95 33.40 2.45
C LYS A 464 -2.32 34.13 1.27
N GLU A 465 -2.91 34.03 0.09
CA GLU A 465 -2.42 34.73 -1.10
C GLU A 465 -2.62 36.25 -0.95
N ALA A 466 -3.78 36.68 -0.45
CA ALA A 466 -4.07 38.09 -0.15
C ALA A 466 -3.20 38.65 1.00
N GLU A 467 -2.97 37.88 2.06
CA GLU A 467 -2.10 38.28 3.18
C GLU A 467 -0.65 38.52 2.74
N ARG A 468 -0.10 37.66 1.88
CA ARG A 468 1.26 37.84 1.33
C ARG A 468 1.38 39.12 0.52
N GLU A 469 0.42 39.37 -0.35
CA GLU A 469 0.39 40.57 -1.17
C GLU A 469 0.19 41.83 -0.33
N HIS A 470 -0.69 41.79 0.67
CA HIS A 470 -0.88 42.90 1.62
C HIS A 470 0.39 43.17 2.44
N GLY A 471 1.15 42.12 2.80
CA GLY A 471 2.43 42.22 3.51
C GLY A 471 3.62 42.71 2.66
N GLY A 472 3.41 42.99 1.37
CA GLY A 472 4.47 43.45 0.47
C GLY A 472 5.42 42.34 -0.02
N ASP A 473 5.10 41.06 0.24
CA ASP A 473 5.83 39.95 -0.38
C ASP A 473 5.40 39.86 -1.85
N PRO A 474 6.31 40.05 -2.82
CA PRO A 474 5.96 39.99 -4.23
C PRO A 474 5.36 38.62 -4.54
N ALA A 475 4.13 38.61 -5.06
CA ALA A 475 3.46 37.39 -5.46
C ALA A 475 4.36 36.63 -6.44
N LEU A 476 4.72 35.38 -6.10
CA LEU A 476 5.35 34.44 -7.02
C LEU A 476 4.43 34.27 -8.23
N THR A 477 4.64 35.07 -9.26
CA THR A 477 4.07 34.87 -10.59
C THR A 477 4.63 33.54 -11.08
N LEU A 478 3.82 32.49 -10.96
CA LEU A 478 4.03 31.28 -11.74
C LEU A 478 3.87 31.69 -13.20
N VAL A 479 5.01 31.97 -13.84
CA VAL A 479 5.11 32.11 -15.29
C VAL A 479 4.60 30.80 -15.88
N GLY A 480 3.42 30.86 -16.49
CA GLY A 480 2.79 29.76 -17.21
C GLY A 480 3.48 29.52 -18.55
#